data_AF-A0A2I7N5N6-F1
#
_entry.id   AF-A0A2I7N5N6-F1
#
_cell.length_a   1.000
_cell.length_b   1.000
_cell.length_c   1.000
_cell.angle_alpha   90.00
_cell.angle_beta   90.00
_cell.angle_gamma   90.00
#
_symmetry.space_group_name_H-M   'P 1'
#
loop_
_entity.id
_entity.type
_entity.pdbx_description
1 polymer ?
#
loop_
_entity_poly.entity_id
_entity_poly.type
_entity_poly.pdbx_seq_one_letter_code
_entity_poly.pdbx_strand_id
1 'polypeptide(L)'
;MIAKSRVVPAVLRYRHAKGGLATEVTFAGKGWMETVMNTLRLDDLVIKIDVLEPVNAIDFPDRESLSQYMYAKISDFYHSDLKAN
;
A
#
# COMPACT_ATOMS: atom_id res chain seq x y z
N MET A 1 -3.36 21.17 -17.84
CA MET A 1 -2.06 20.69 -18.32
C MET A 1 -1.50 19.75 -17.26
N ILE A 2 -1.26 18.48 -17.58
CA ILE A 2 -0.61 17.54 -16.66
C ILE A 2 0.88 17.87 -16.56
N ALA A 3 1.43 17.75 -15.34
CA ALA A 3 2.87 17.86 -15.13
C ALA A 3 3.60 16.73 -15.85
N LYS A 4 4.73 17.04 -16.50
CA LYS A 4 5.64 16.04 -17.11
C LYS A 4 6.44 15.31 -16.03
N SER A 5 5.75 14.69 -15.07
CA SER A 5 6.34 14.02 -13.92
C SER A 5 6.35 12.51 -14.12
N ARG A 6 7.45 11.89 -13.71
CA ARG A 6 7.55 10.44 -13.53
C ARG A 6 7.15 10.10 -12.10
N VAL A 7 6.16 9.23 -11.94
CA VAL A 7 5.66 8.78 -10.64
C VAL A 7 6.18 7.37 -10.39
N VAL A 8 6.73 7.11 -9.21
CA VAL A 8 7.18 5.78 -8.79
C VAL A 8 6.25 5.30 -7.68
N PRO A 9 5.32 4.37 -7.95
CA PRO A 9 4.42 3.86 -6.93
C PRO A 9 5.17 2.92 -5.98
N ALA A 10 4.91 3.02 -4.67
CA ALA A 10 5.37 2.06 -3.69
C ALA A 10 4.18 1.53 -2.89
N VAL A 11 4.13 0.21 -2.71
CA VAL A 11 3.10 -0.47 -1.92
C VAL A 11 3.75 -1.01 -0.65
N LEU A 12 3.20 -0.64 0.50
CA LEU A 12 3.64 -1.14 1.80
C LEU A 12 2.64 -2.21 2.25
N ARG A 13 3.14 -3.41 2.52
CA ARG A 13 2.35 -4.53 3.03
C ARG A 13 2.86 -4.91 4.41
N TYR A 14 1.96 -4.91 5.39
CA TYR A 14 2.23 -5.38 6.74
C TYR A 14 1.88 -6.88 6.81
N ARG A 15 2.86 -7.71 7.16
CA ARG A 15 2.67 -9.16 7.32
C ARG A 15 3.25 -9.61 8.64
N HIS A 16 2.70 -10.67 9.22
CA HIS A 16 3.39 -11.34 10.32
C HIS A 16 4.68 -11.99 9.80
N ALA A 17 5.72 -12.08 10.62
CA ALA A 17 6.99 -12.73 10.27
C ALA A 17 6.84 -14.18 9.77
N LYS A 18 5.74 -14.85 10.13
CA LYS A 18 5.40 -16.20 9.66
C LYS A 18 4.66 -16.24 8.31
N GLY A 19 4.53 -15.11 7.62
CA GLY A 19 3.99 -15.01 6.25
C GLY A 19 2.49 -14.79 6.14
N GLY A 20 1.73 -14.88 7.24
CA GLY A 20 0.30 -14.59 7.28
C GLY A 20 -0.02 -13.10 7.14
N LEU A 21 -1.19 -12.79 6.58
CA LEU A 21 -1.70 -11.42 6.53
C LEU A 21 -1.95 -10.90 7.94
N ALA A 22 -1.49 -9.68 8.21
CA ALA A 22 -1.79 -9.03 9.46
C ALA A 22 -3.24 -8.56 9.47
N THR A 23 -3.99 -9.02 10.46
CA THR A 23 -5.40 -8.63 10.63
C THR A 23 -5.43 -7.14 10.98
N GLU A 24 -6.27 -6.37 10.28
CA GLU A 24 -6.45 -4.95 10.59
C GLU A 24 -7.06 -4.81 11.98
N VAL A 25 -6.26 -4.36 12.96
CA VAL A 25 -6.71 -4.12 14.33
C VAL A 25 -6.92 -2.63 14.55
N THR A 26 -8.16 -2.25 14.83
CA THR A 26 -8.51 -0.91 15.30
C THR A 26 -8.59 -0.95 16.82
N PHE A 27 -7.68 -0.26 17.52
CA PHE A 27 -7.74 -0.14 18.97
C PHE A 27 -8.62 1.05 19.36
N ALA A 28 -9.85 0.76 19.78
CA ALA A 28 -10.76 1.79 20.30
C ALA A 28 -10.20 2.44 21.58
N GLY A 29 -10.26 3.77 21.67
CA GLY A 29 -9.86 4.52 22.87
C GLY A 29 -8.34 4.75 23.05
N LYS A 30 -7.53 4.51 22.03
CA LYS A 30 -6.07 4.73 22.04
C LYS A 30 -5.65 5.76 20.98
N GLY A 31 -4.59 6.52 21.26
CA GLY A 31 -4.01 7.45 20.29
C GLY A 31 -3.42 6.72 19.08
N TRP A 32 -3.41 7.36 17.91
CA TRP A 32 -2.95 6.76 16.65
C TRP A 32 -1.54 6.14 16.76
N MET A 33 -0.61 6.83 17.44
CA MET A 33 0.76 6.39 17.62
C MET A 33 0.87 5.17 18.53
N GLU A 34 0.04 5.09 19.57
CA GLU A 34 0.01 3.96 20.51
C GLU A 34 -0.57 2.71 19.83
N THR A 35 -1.57 2.90 18.96
CA THR A 35 -2.10 1.85 18.07
C THR A 35 -1.01 1.33 17.13
N VAL A 36 -0.32 2.21 16.41
CA VAL A 36 0.78 1.83 15.51
C VAL A 36 1.88 1.08 16.26
N MET A 37 2.31 1.58 17.42
CA MET A 37 3.37 0.96 18.20
C MET A 37 2.97 -0.38 18.81
N ASN A 38 1.71 -0.54 19.24
CA ASN A 38 1.21 -1.81 19.75
C ASN A 38 1.07 -2.85 18.63
N THR A 39 0.57 -2.45 17.46
CA THR A 39 0.51 -3.31 16.27
C THR A 39 1.92 -3.79 15.88
N LEU A 40 2.91 -2.89 15.84
CA LEU A 40 4.31 -3.24 15.56
C LEU A 40 4.94 -4.13 16.63
N ARG A 41 4.59 -3.96 17.91
CA ARG A 41 5.16 -4.73 19.04
C ARG A 41 4.54 -6.10 19.26
N LEU A 42 3.24 -6.27 19.01
CA LEU A 42 2.51 -7.47 19.41
C LEU A 42 2.69 -8.64 18.43
N ASP A 43 3.00 -8.38 17.16
CA ASP A 43 2.74 -9.37 16.10
C ASP A 43 3.90 -9.73 15.18
N ASP A 44 5.13 -9.34 15.54
CA ASP A 44 6.34 -9.60 14.72
C ASP A 44 6.12 -9.16 13.26
N LEU A 45 5.59 -7.94 13.10
CA LEU A 45 5.19 -7.40 11.81
C LEU A 45 6.40 -7.03 10.97
N VAL A 46 6.53 -7.68 9.83
CA VAL A 46 7.49 -7.33 8.78
C VAL A 46 6.81 -6.40 7.79
N ILE A 47 7.39 -5.22 7.59
CA ILE A 47 6.97 -4.30 6.54
C ILE A 47 7.69 -4.73 5.26
N LYS A 48 6.91 -5.21 4.28
CA LYS A 48 7.42 -5.43 2.92
C LYS A 48 7.08 -4.21 2.08
N ILE A 49 8.12 -3.61 1.47
CA ILE A 49 7.98 -2.49 0.57
C ILE A 49 8.23 -3.00 -0.85
N ASP A 50 7.21 -2.89 -1.70
CA ASP A 50 7.30 -3.27 -3.10
C ASP A 50 7.20 -2.01 -3.95
N VAL A 51 8.28 -1.71 -4.67
CA VAL A 51 8.34 -0.59 -5.60
C VAL A 51 7.82 -1.08 -6.95
N LEU A 52 6.73 -0.48 -7.42
CA LEU A 52 6.11 -0.83 -8.69
C LEU A 52 6.78 -0.10 -9.86
N GLU A 53 6.50 -0.58 -11.06
CA GLU A 53 7.00 0.05 -12.28
C GLU A 53 6.58 1.52 -12.37
N PRO A 54 7.53 2.41 -12.70
CA PRO A 54 7.28 3.84 -12.84
C PRO A 54 6.22 4.14 -13.91
N VAL A 55 5.43 5.17 -13.67
CA VAL A 55 4.35 5.64 -14.53
C VAL A 55 4.66 7.08 -14.95
N ASN A 56 4.63 7.37 -16.25
CA ASN A 56 4.76 8.75 -16.70
C ASN A 56 3.38 9.39 -16.76
N ALA A 57 3.23 10.53 -16.09
CA ALA A 57 1.94 11.23 -16.08
C ALA A 57 1.51 11.69 -17.47
N ILE A 58 2.46 11.91 -18.40
CA ILE A 58 2.20 12.33 -19.78
C ILE A 58 1.42 11.32 -20.61
N ASP A 59 1.40 10.05 -20.20
CA ASP A 59 0.70 8.99 -20.90
C ASP A 59 -0.82 9.02 -20.61
N PHE A 60 -1.26 9.95 -19.75
CA PHE A 60 -2.65 10.09 -19.32
C PHE A 60 -3.24 11.43 -19.79
N PRO A 61 -4.52 11.44 -20.21
CA PRO A 61 -5.19 12.64 -20.71
C PRO A 61 -5.45 13.68 -19.62
N ASP A 62 -5.69 13.23 -18.38
CA ASP A 62 -6.00 14.08 -17.24
C ASP A 62 -5.60 13.43 -15.89
N ARG A 63 -5.62 14.24 -14.83
CA ARG A 63 -5.16 13.83 -13.49
C ARG A 63 -6.06 12.74 -12.87
N GLU A 64 -7.35 12.76 -13.17
CA GLU A 64 -8.30 11.78 -12.66
C GLU A 64 -8.03 10.41 -13.27
N SER A 65 -7.82 10.36 -14.59
CA SER A 65 -7.40 9.16 -15.33
C SER A 65 -6.12 8.54 -14.76
N LEU A 66 -5.09 9.37 -14.47
CA LEU A 66 -3.87 8.92 -13.79
C LEU A 66 -4.17 8.36 -12.40
N SER A 67 -5.02 9.04 -11.63
CA SER A 67 -5.34 8.63 -10.25
C SER A 67 -6.11 7.30 -10.21
N GLN A 68 -7.07 7.11 -11.12
CA GLN A 68 -7.83 5.86 -11.25
C GLN A 68 -6.92 4.70 -11.67
N TYR A 69 -6.03 4.92 -12.64
CA TYR A 69 -5.04 3.92 -13.04
C TYR A 69 -4.11 3.53 -11.89
N MET A 70 -3.58 4.53 -11.16
CA MET A 70 -2.70 4.30 -10.02
C MET A 70 -3.41 3.53 -8.90
N TYR A 71 -4.66 3.87 -8.60
CA TYR A 71 -5.47 3.16 -7.62
C TYR A 71 -5.68 1.70 -8.03
N ALA A 72 -6.08 1.44 -9.28
CA ALA A 72 -6.27 0.08 -9.79
C ALA A 72 -4.97 -0.73 -9.72
N LYS A 73 -3.85 -0.18 -10.19
CA LYS A 73 -2.52 -0.84 -10.17
C LYS A 73 -2.06 -1.20 -8.75
N ILE A 74 -2.23 -0.28 -7.81
CA ILE A 74 -1.88 -0.50 -6.40
C ILE A 74 -2.81 -1.54 -5.77
N SER A 75 -4.12 -1.43 -6.01
CA SER A 75 -5.12 -2.35 -5.48
C SER A 75 -4.90 -3.77 -6.00
N ASP A 76 -4.69 -3.95 -7.30
CA ASP A 76 -4.44 -5.27 -7.89
C ASP A 76 -3.19 -5.92 -7.31
N PHE A 77 -2.11 -5.15 -7.13
CA PHE A 77 -0.89 -5.66 -6.51
C PHE A 77 -1.09 -6.00 -5.03
N TYR A 78 -1.78 -5.13 -4.28
CA TYR A 78 -2.08 -5.36 -2.86
C TYR A 78 -2.89 -6.65 -2.65
N HIS A 79 -3.90 -6.88 -3.49
CA HIS A 79 -4.76 -8.07 -3.41
C HIS A 79 -4.19 -9.30 -4.12
N SER A 80 -3.04 -9.21 -4.80
CA SER A 80 -2.44 -10.34 -5.50
C SER A 80 -2.11 -11.51 -4.56
N ASP A 81 -1.72 -11.21 -3.31
CA ASP A 81 -1.46 -12.24 -2.29
C ASP A 81 -2.74 -12.84 -1.70
N LEU A 82 -3.85 -12.08 -1.70
CA LEU A 82 -5.14 -12.57 -1.20
C LEU A 82 -5.74 -13.64 -2.10
N LYS A 83 -5.35 -13.67 -3.39
CA LYS A 83 -5.78 -14.67 -4.37
C LYS A 83 -4.93 -15.94 -4.38
N ALA A 84 -3.81 -15.95 -3.66
CA ALA A 84 -2.84 -17.05 -3.66
C ALA A 84 -3.04 -18.05 -2.48
N ASN A 85 -4.07 -17.85 -1.66
CA ASN A 85 -4.54 -18.78 -0.62
C ASN A 85 -5.91 -19.35 -0.98
#